data_AF-A0A4Q2XYP3-F1
#
_entry.id   AF-A0A4Q2XYP3-F1
#
_cell.length_a   1.000
_cell.length_b   1.000
_cell.length_c   1.000
_cell.angle_alpha   90.00
_cell.angle_beta   90.00
_cell.angle_gamma   90.00
#
_symmetry.space_group_name_H-M   'P 1'
#
loop_
_entity.id
_entity.type
_entity.pdbx_description
1 polymer ?
#
loop_
_entity_poly.entity_id
_entity_poly.type
_entity_poly.pdbx_seq_one_letter_code
_entity_poly.pdbx_strand_id
1 'polypeptide(L)'
;MNLTGGNGYSLSLNQLQLGGGSAANSVVTLNPTTANLLLAGVSGGSNTASPTLRLSGTSTDNVISGVMANPTATVTNRTSLIKTGTSIWTLGGTNTYTGTTTIEQGTLVVNGTIAASTATAPTTIIQAGGTLAGIGTINNAVGISGTVAPGALNGAAGKLTFNSSVAGTADFSNGGNLLWSITTLTDLASAAGTDYDELTLAGALGLTLGGTSSLTLSFNGGAADPNSGDSFWTAGRSWKIVNSTGTGSNTGATNFSQITNANYSGGTFTTLADASGNVFLNFTPVPEPGTAALLAMALGLSARRRRTA
;
A
#
# COMPACT_ATOMS: atom_id res chain seq x y z
N MET A 1 -17.61 22.08 -2.80
CA MET A 1 -18.31 22.10 -1.51
C MET A 1 -17.27 22.13 -0.40
N ASN A 2 -17.26 23.21 0.39
CA ASN A 2 -16.54 23.24 1.66
C ASN A 2 -17.48 22.68 2.75
N LEU A 3 -16.96 21.82 3.62
CA LEU A 3 -17.72 21.27 4.73
C LEU A 3 -16.95 21.51 6.03
N THR A 4 -17.61 22.21 6.96
CA THR A 4 -17.17 22.48 8.32
C THR A 4 -18.30 22.12 9.28
N GLY A 5 -17.97 21.87 10.53
CA GLY A 5 -18.93 21.59 11.61
C GLY A 5 -18.24 21.50 12.97
N GLY A 6 -19.02 21.21 14.02
CA GLY A 6 -18.44 20.84 15.31
C GLY A 6 -17.67 19.53 15.22
N ASN A 7 -16.74 19.29 16.16
CA ASN A 7 -15.97 18.04 16.19
C ASN A 7 -16.92 16.83 16.29
N GLY A 8 -16.71 15.83 15.42
CA GLY A 8 -17.49 14.59 15.41
C GLY A 8 -18.79 14.63 14.60
N TYR A 9 -19.16 15.76 14.00
CA TYR A 9 -20.31 15.81 13.09
C TYR A 9 -19.96 15.27 11.70
N SER A 10 -20.95 14.66 11.05
CA SER A 10 -20.84 14.15 9.69
C SER A 10 -22.02 14.60 8.82
N LEU A 11 -21.75 14.97 7.57
CA LEU A 11 -22.79 15.10 6.54
C LEU A 11 -22.88 13.78 5.77
N SER A 12 -24.09 13.22 5.66
CA SER A 12 -24.34 12.03 4.86
C SER A 12 -25.19 12.39 3.65
N LEU A 13 -24.72 12.06 2.45
CA LEU A 13 -25.47 12.22 1.20
C LEU A 13 -25.67 10.86 0.53
N ASN A 14 -26.87 10.62 0.01
CA ASN A 14 -27.17 9.38 -0.69
C ASN A 14 -26.40 9.25 -2.02
N GLN A 15 -26.31 10.34 -2.78
CA GLN A 15 -25.60 10.36 -4.04
C GLN A 15 -25.00 11.75 -4.27
N LEU A 16 -23.79 11.78 -4.85
CA LEU A 16 -23.24 12.95 -5.50
C LEU A 16 -23.20 12.72 -7.01
N GLN A 17 -23.87 13.58 -7.78
CA GLN A 17 -23.77 13.57 -9.24
C GLN A 17 -22.72 14.59 -9.72
N LEU A 18 -21.76 14.15 -10.53
CA LEU A 18 -20.69 14.97 -11.10
C LEU A 18 -21.18 15.70 -12.37
N GLY A 19 -22.11 16.63 -12.17
CA GLY A 19 -22.63 17.53 -13.20
C GLY A 19 -23.88 17.04 -13.95
N GLY A 20 -24.45 17.93 -14.76
CA GLY A 20 -25.69 17.73 -15.53
C GLY A 20 -25.85 18.71 -16.71
N GLY A 21 -24.75 19.25 -17.23
CA GLY A 21 -24.75 20.17 -18.37
C GLY A 21 -23.43 20.11 -19.16
N SER A 22 -23.45 20.54 -20.42
CA SER A 22 -22.37 20.40 -21.43
C SER A 22 -21.03 21.13 -21.14
N ALA A 23 -20.77 21.55 -19.90
CA ALA A 23 -19.50 22.16 -19.55
C ALA A 23 -18.40 21.10 -19.50
N ALA A 24 -17.54 21.10 -20.52
CA ALA A 24 -16.39 20.23 -20.64
C ALA A 24 -15.54 20.20 -19.35
N ASN A 25 -15.15 19.00 -18.92
CA ASN A 25 -14.17 18.79 -17.86
C ASN A 25 -14.53 19.41 -16.49
N SER A 26 -15.79 19.25 -16.07
CA SER A 26 -16.26 19.76 -14.78
C SER A 26 -15.50 19.12 -13.61
N VAL A 27 -14.83 19.94 -12.80
CA VAL A 27 -14.16 19.51 -11.57
C VAL A 27 -15.07 19.80 -10.37
N VAL A 28 -15.56 18.75 -9.71
CA VAL A 28 -16.28 18.86 -8.44
C VAL A 28 -15.29 18.66 -7.30
N THR A 29 -15.11 19.68 -6.46
CA THR A 29 -14.22 19.57 -5.29
C THR A 29 -15.02 19.37 -4.00
N LEU A 30 -14.63 18.38 -3.20
CA LEU A 30 -15.11 18.13 -1.84
C LEU A 30 -13.99 18.48 -0.86
N ASN A 31 -14.26 19.39 0.07
CA ASN A 31 -13.26 19.92 1.00
C ASN A 31 -13.77 19.90 2.46
N PRO A 32 -13.93 18.69 3.06
CA PRO A 32 -14.28 18.52 4.47
C PRO A 32 -13.10 18.80 5.40
N THR A 33 -13.33 19.58 6.44
CA THR A 33 -12.28 20.00 7.39
C THR A 33 -12.54 19.46 8.79
N THR A 34 -13.45 20.08 9.55
CA THR A 34 -13.78 19.66 10.92
C THR A 34 -14.96 18.69 11.00
N ALA A 35 -15.73 18.57 9.92
CA ALA A 35 -16.81 17.60 9.79
C ALA A 35 -16.47 16.59 8.69
N ASN A 36 -16.90 15.34 8.89
CA ASN A 36 -16.69 14.25 7.94
C ASN A 36 -17.78 14.26 6.86
N LEU A 37 -17.45 13.81 5.65
CA LEU A 37 -18.42 13.58 4.57
C LEU A 37 -18.57 12.09 4.28
N LEU A 38 -19.80 11.60 4.32
CA LEU A 38 -20.17 10.24 3.92
C LEU A 38 -21.04 10.31 2.67
N LEU A 39 -20.62 9.62 1.61
CA LEU A 39 -21.35 9.50 0.35
C LEU A 39 -21.72 8.04 0.11
N ALA A 40 -23.00 7.74 -0.11
CA ALA A 40 -23.40 6.39 -0.50
C ALA A 40 -23.13 6.06 -1.98
N GLY A 41 -22.74 7.03 -2.80
CA GLY A 41 -22.28 6.80 -4.16
C GLY A 41 -21.96 8.08 -4.92
N VAL A 42 -21.25 7.94 -6.04
CA VAL A 42 -20.92 9.04 -6.95
C VAL A 42 -21.25 8.62 -8.39
N SER A 43 -22.03 9.43 -9.10
CA SER A 43 -22.39 9.16 -10.50
C SER A 43 -21.82 10.24 -11.43
N GLY A 44 -21.33 9.84 -12.60
CA GLY A 44 -21.02 10.78 -13.68
C GLY A 44 -22.26 11.35 -14.38
N GLY A 45 -23.46 10.86 -14.05
CA GLY A 45 -24.73 11.27 -14.67
C GLY A 45 -24.72 11.15 -16.20
N SER A 46 -25.52 11.98 -16.87
CA SER A 46 -25.56 12.10 -18.34
C SER A 46 -24.51 13.09 -18.87
N ASN A 47 -23.32 13.15 -18.27
CA ASN A 47 -22.30 14.13 -18.67
C ASN A 47 -21.69 13.80 -20.05
N THR A 48 -21.71 14.77 -20.95
CA THR A 48 -21.14 14.66 -22.30
C THR A 48 -19.62 14.88 -22.34
N ALA A 49 -19.00 15.17 -21.20
CA ALA A 49 -17.56 15.20 -21.01
C ALA A 49 -17.11 14.28 -19.86
N SER A 50 -15.80 14.05 -19.75
CA SER A 50 -15.16 13.36 -18.62
C SER A 50 -15.10 14.28 -17.39
N PRO A 51 -15.84 14.00 -16.30
CA PRO A 51 -15.76 14.81 -15.08
C PRO A 51 -14.59 14.39 -14.20
N THR A 52 -14.17 15.29 -13.31
CA THR A 52 -13.20 14.99 -12.26
C THR A 52 -13.82 15.23 -10.88
N LEU A 53 -13.73 14.24 -10.01
CA LEU A 53 -13.97 14.42 -8.58
C LEU A 53 -12.63 14.71 -7.89
N ARG A 54 -12.54 15.85 -7.21
CA ARG A 54 -11.41 16.20 -6.36
C ARG A 54 -11.78 16.04 -4.89
N LEU A 55 -11.12 15.10 -4.22
CA LEU A 55 -11.19 14.87 -2.78
C LEU A 55 -10.09 15.69 -2.11
N SER A 56 -10.45 16.58 -1.21
CA SER A 56 -9.54 17.50 -0.51
C SER A 56 -9.84 17.53 0.98
N GLY A 57 -9.40 18.58 1.67
CA GLY A 57 -9.70 18.85 3.07
C GLY A 57 -8.66 18.33 4.05
N THR A 58 -9.07 18.30 5.33
CA THR A 58 -8.24 17.89 6.47
C THR A 58 -8.91 16.86 7.39
N SER A 59 -10.20 16.57 7.20
CA SER A 59 -10.89 15.54 7.98
C SER A 59 -10.38 14.13 7.62
N THR A 60 -10.35 13.22 8.58
CA THR A 60 -9.72 11.90 8.43
C THR A 60 -10.70 10.74 8.25
N ASP A 61 -12.01 10.96 8.38
CA ASP A 61 -13.00 9.87 8.29
C ASP A 61 -14.03 10.11 7.17
N ASN A 62 -13.55 10.62 6.03
CA ASN A 62 -14.42 10.78 4.86
C ASN A 62 -14.58 9.46 4.11
N VAL A 63 -15.80 9.17 3.66
CA VAL A 63 -16.12 7.86 3.07
C VAL A 63 -16.99 8.03 1.82
N ILE A 64 -16.63 7.29 0.77
CA ILE A 64 -17.52 6.96 -0.36
C ILE A 64 -17.78 5.46 -0.27
N SER A 65 -18.94 5.09 0.30
CA SER A 65 -19.23 3.70 0.65
C SER A 65 -19.74 2.88 -0.53
N GLY A 66 -20.44 3.50 -1.48
CA GLY A 66 -20.92 2.84 -2.69
C GLY A 66 -20.11 3.18 -3.94
N VAL A 67 -20.70 2.87 -5.09
CA VAL A 67 -20.03 2.93 -6.39
C VAL A 67 -19.73 4.36 -6.81
N MET A 68 -18.50 4.63 -7.23
CA MET A 68 -18.17 5.73 -8.13
C MET A 68 -18.19 5.24 -9.58
N ALA A 69 -18.98 5.89 -10.42
CA ALA A 69 -19.26 5.45 -11.79
C ALA A 69 -18.88 6.49 -12.85
N ASN A 70 -18.51 6.01 -14.05
CA ASN A 70 -18.37 6.85 -15.24
C ASN A 70 -19.70 7.52 -15.64
N PRO A 71 -19.67 8.60 -16.45
CA PRO A 71 -20.86 9.12 -17.10
C PRO A 71 -21.50 8.08 -18.03
N THR A 72 -22.82 8.17 -18.21
CA THR A 72 -23.60 7.24 -19.04
C THR A 72 -23.98 7.81 -20.40
N ALA A 73 -23.79 9.11 -20.64
CA ALA A 73 -24.18 9.74 -21.90
C ALA A 73 -23.30 9.29 -23.09
N THR A 74 -22.04 8.92 -22.85
CA THR A 74 -21.17 8.30 -23.85
C THR A 74 -20.36 7.18 -23.23
N VAL A 75 -19.93 6.21 -24.05
CA VAL A 75 -19.07 5.10 -23.59
C VAL A 75 -17.60 5.51 -23.42
N THR A 76 -17.20 6.63 -24.00
CA THR A 76 -15.81 7.11 -24.03
C THR A 76 -15.46 7.99 -22.84
N ASN A 77 -16.44 8.66 -22.23
CA ASN A 77 -16.20 9.53 -21.10
C ASN A 77 -15.87 8.71 -19.85
N ARG A 78 -14.94 9.22 -19.06
CA ARG A 78 -14.40 8.55 -17.88
C ARG A 78 -14.47 9.53 -16.71
N THR A 79 -14.87 9.06 -15.53
CA THR A 79 -14.72 9.85 -14.30
C THR A 79 -13.29 9.70 -13.80
N SER A 80 -12.61 10.82 -13.60
CA SER A 80 -11.29 10.86 -12.94
C SER A 80 -11.42 11.25 -11.47
N LEU A 81 -10.46 10.80 -10.67
CA LEU A 81 -10.36 11.06 -9.25
C LEU A 81 -9.02 11.73 -8.93
N ILE A 82 -9.05 12.84 -8.21
CA ILE A 82 -7.83 13.49 -7.68
C ILE A 82 -7.97 13.60 -6.17
N LYS A 83 -6.99 13.08 -5.43
CA LYS A 83 -6.87 13.22 -3.98
C LYS A 83 -5.77 14.24 -3.65
N THR A 84 -6.18 15.28 -2.92
CA THR A 84 -5.34 16.42 -2.49
C THR A 84 -5.56 16.70 -1.00
N GLY A 85 -4.81 17.64 -0.43
CA GLY A 85 -4.93 17.99 0.98
C GLY A 85 -4.52 16.86 1.91
N THR A 86 -4.50 17.12 3.21
CA THR A 86 -4.05 16.17 4.23
C THR A 86 -5.14 15.23 4.73
N SER A 87 -6.37 15.38 4.24
CA SER A 87 -7.49 14.49 4.57
C SER A 87 -7.21 13.04 4.26
N ILE A 88 -8.03 12.19 4.86
CA ILE A 88 -8.14 10.79 4.50
C ILE A 88 -9.53 10.56 3.90
N TRP A 89 -9.56 9.79 2.81
CA TRP A 89 -10.77 9.42 2.09
C TRP A 89 -10.78 7.93 1.84
N THR A 90 -11.87 7.26 2.21
CA THR A 90 -12.05 5.82 1.99
C THR A 90 -13.01 5.56 0.83
N LEU A 91 -12.57 4.76 -0.14
CA LEU A 91 -13.42 4.15 -1.17
C LEU A 91 -13.79 2.73 -0.73
N GLY A 92 -15.01 2.57 -0.23
CA GLY A 92 -15.53 1.27 0.24
C GLY A 92 -16.24 0.45 -0.84
N GLY A 93 -16.73 1.10 -1.90
CA GLY A 93 -17.54 0.45 -2.93
C GLY A 93 -16.74 -0.24 -4.03
N THR A 94 -17.42 -1.12 -4.78
CA THR A 94 -16.93 -1.66 -6.06
C THR A 94 -17.06 -0.58 -7.13
N ASN A 95 -16.04 0.26 -7.30
CA ASN A 95 -16.10 1.36 -8.24
C ASN A 95 -16.05 0.86 -9.69
N THR A 96 -16.76 1.55 -10.57
CA THR A 96 -16.85 1.26 -12.02
C THR A 96 -16.26 2.37 -12.89
N TYR A 97 -15.78 3.46 -12.29
CA TYR A 97 -15.03 4.47 -13.02
C TYR A 97 -13.70 3.91 -13.49
N THR A 98 -13.26 4.37 -14.66
CA THR A 98 -12.05 3.89 -15.34
C THR A 98 -11.14 5.04 -15.76
N GLY A 99 -11.45 6.27 -15.33
CA GLY A 99 -10.56 7.41 -15.50
C GLY A 99 -9.38 7.32 -14.54
N THR A 100 -8.48 8.29 -14.65
CA THR A 100 -7.27 8.33 -13.83
C THR A 100 -7.60 8.55 -12.35
N THR A 101 -6.87 7.88 -11.47
CA THR A 101 -6.83 8.17 -10.03
C THR A 101 -5.46 8.76 -9.72
N THR A 102 -5.41 10.01 -9.29
CA THR A 102 -4.16 10.69 -8.91
C THR A 102 -4.21 11.04 -7.43
N ILE A 103 -3.22 10.58 -6.67
CA ILE A 103 -3.08 10.87 -5.24
C ILE A 103 -1.89 11.81 -5.09
N GLU A 104 -2.18 13.10 -5.02
CA GLU A 104 -1.18 14.16 -4.89
C GLU A 104 -0.72 14.32 -3.44
N GLN A 105 -1.67 14.31 -2.50
CA GLN A 105 -1.45 14.53 -1.08
C GLN A 105 -2.43 13.76 -0.19
N GLY A 106 -2.00 13.45 1.04
CA GLY A 106 -2.80 12.76 2.04
C GLY A 106 -3.09 11.32 1.65
N THR A 107 -4.14 10.72 2.21
CA THR A 107 -4.38 9.28 2.07
C THR A 107 -5.67 8.96 1.34
N LEU A 108 -5.58 8.13 0.30
CA LEU A 108 -6.72 7.43 -0.28
C LEU A 108 -6.70 5.99 0.21
N VAL A 109 -7.71 5.59 0.98
CA VAL A 109 -7.90 4.21 1.42
C VAL A 109 -8.83 3.51 0.43
N VAL A 110 -8.40 2.41 -0.16
CA VAL A 110 -9.24 1.58 -1.04
C VAL A 110 -9.54 0.30 -0.31
N ASN A 111 -10.79 0.15 0.15
CA ASN A 111 -11.29 -1.09 0.77
C ASN A 111 -12.25 -1.85 -0.17
N GLY A 112 -12.77 -1.18 -1.19
CA GLY A 112 -13.51 -1.81 -2.29
C GLY A 112 -12.60 -2.09 -3.49
N THR A 113 -13.03 -1.67 -4.68
CA THR A 113 -12.22 -1.85 -5.91
C THR A 113 -12.14 -0.59 -6.74
N ILE A 114 -11.01 -0.37 -7.42
CA ILE A 114 -10.93 0.54 -8.58
C ILE A 114 -11.04 -0.32 -9.84
N ALA A 115 -11.91 0.09 -10.77
CA ALA A 115 -12.18 -0.68 -11.98
C ALA A 115 -10.96 -0.74 -12.91
N ALA A 116 -10.97 -1.75 -13.79
CA ALA A 116 -9.92 -1.94 -14.77
C ALA A 116 -9.97 -0.86 -15.87
N SER A 117 -8.80 -0.35 -16.21
CA SER A 117 -8.53 0.46 -17.37
C SER A 117 -7.92 -0.40 -18.47
N THR A 118 -8.20 -0.07 -19.72
CA THR A 118 -7.57 -0.71 -20.88
C THR A 118 -6.21 -0.08 -21.22
N ALA A 119 -5.78 0.95 -20.48
CA ALA A 119 -4.50 1.60 -20.69
C ALA A 119 -3.34 0.74 -20.15
N THR A 120 -2.25 0.69 -20.91
CA THR A 120 -0.99 0.05 -20.50
C THR A 120 -0.16 0.95 -19.57
N ALA A 121 -0.28 2.27 -19.76
CA ALA A 121 0.34 3.25 -18.87
C ALA A 121 -0.37 3.30 -17.51
N PRO A 122 0.33 3.67 -16.42
CA PRO A 122 -0.29 3.83 -15.12
C PRO A 122 -1.49 4.79 -15.14
N THR A 123 -2.62 4.32 -14.62
CA THR A 123 -3.82 5.14 -14.43
C THR A 123 -4.17 5.34 -12.97
N THR A 124 -3.51 4.62 -12.06
CA THR A 124 -3.42 4.99 -10.65
C THR A 124 -2.03 5.56 -10.39
N ILE A 125 -1.95 6.82 -9.98
CA ILE A 125 -0.70 7.56 -9.84
C ILE A 125 -0.60 8.08 -8.41
N ILE A 126 0.43 7.66 -7.70
CA ILE A 126 0.72 8.08 -6.32
C ILE A 126 1.92 9.01 -6.38
N GLN A 127 1.68 10.31 -6.19
CA GLN A 127 2.74 11.31 -6.13
C GLN A 127 3.45 11.27 -4.77
N ALA A 128 4.61 11.90 -4.67
CA ALA A 128 5.46 11.87 -3.46
C ALA A 128 4.74 12.25 -2.15
N GLY A 129 3.77 13.17 -2.19
CA GLY A 129 2.98 13.56 -1.02
C GLY A 129 1.77 12.66 -0.72
N GLY A 130 1.47 11.72 -1.61
CA GLY A 130 0.30 10.86 -1.57
C GLY A 130 0.57 9.50 -0.93
N THR A 131 -0.47 8.96 -0.31
CA THR A 131 -0.50 7.58 0.21
C THR A 131 -1.71 6.84 -0.34
N LEU A 132 -1.48 5.66 -0.93
CA LEU A 132 -2.52 4.68 -1.19
C LEU A 132 -2.50 3.62 -0.09
N ALA A 133 -3.62 3.45 0.61
CA ALA A 133 -3.77 2.47 1.67
C ALA A 133 -5.01 1.59 1.46
N GLY A 134 -5.25 0.68 2.40
CA GLY A 134 -6.45 -0.15 2.44
C GLY A 134 -6.20 -1.63 2.12
N ILE A 135 -7.30 -2.35 1.97
CA ILE A 135 -7.30 -3.82 1.78
C ILE A 135 -7.99 -4.26 0.47
N GLY A 136 -8.25 -3.31 -0.41
CA GLY A 136 -9.03 -3.51 -1.63
C GLY A 136 -8.21 -3.96 -2.84
N THR A 137 -8.82 -3.82 -4.02
CA THR A 137 -8.22 -4.21 -5.30
C THR A 137 -8.16 -3.04 -6.28
N ILE A 138 -6.99 -2.79 -6.85
CA ILE A 138 -6.77 -1.79 -7.89
C ILE A 138 -6.50 -2.56 -9.18
N ASN A 139 -7.43 -2.50 -10.14
CA ASN A 139 -7.34 -3.29 -11.38
C ASN A 139 -6.56 -2.58 -12.51
N ASN A 140 -5.54 -1.79 -12.15
CA ASN A 140 -4.80 -0.92 -13.07
C ASN A 140 -3.29 -1.03 -12.88
N ALA A 141 -2.55 -0.60 -13.90
CA ALA A 141 -1.15 -0.23 -13.71
C ALA A 141 -1.03 0.97 -12.73
N VAL A 142 0.02 0.94 -11.90
CA VAL A 142 0.23 1.88 -10.79
C VAL A 142 1.62 2.50 -10.86
N GLY A 143 1.69 3.82 -10.92
CA GLY A 143 2.94 4.59 -10.88
C GLY A 143 3.12 5.18 -9.49
N ILE A 144 4.26 4.92 -8.85
CA ILE A 144 4.44 5.12 -7.42
C ILE A 144 5.70 5.95 -7.17
N SER A 145 5.49 7.20 -6.82
CA SER A 145 6.49 8.11 -6.24
C SER A 145 6.21 8.44 -4.78
N GLY A 146 5.01 8.11 -4.29
CA GLY A 146 4.60 8.23 -2.89
C GLY A 146 4.62 6.90 -2.14
N THR A 147 3.71 6.75 -1.18
CA THR A 147 3.64 5.56 -0.31
C THR A 147 2.48 4.63 -0.69
N VAL A 148 2.75 3.33 -0.74
CA VAL A 148 1.75 2.26 -0.68
C VAL A 148 1.81 1.66 0.72
N ALA A 149 0.69 1.64 1.42
CA ALA A 149 0.56 1.12 2.78
C ALA A 149 -0.60 0.11 2.85
N PRO A 150 -0.37 -1.18 2.57
CA PRO A 150 -1.39 -2.20 2.75
C PRO A 150 -1.97 -2.14 4.17
N GLY A 151 -3.25 -2.46 4.31
CA GLY A 151 -3.93 -2.44 5.61
C GLY A 151 -4.75 -1.20 5.90
N ALA A 152 -5.48 -1.27 7.01
CA ALA A 152 -6.33 -0.18 7.46
C ALA A 152 -5.49 0.96 8.07
N LEU A 153 -6.12 2.11 8.28
CA LEU A 153 -5.46 3.24 8.93
C LEU A 153 -4.92 2.86 10.33
N ASN A 154 -3.99 3.68 10.83
CA ASN A 154 -3.36 3.53 12.15
C ASN A 154 -2.45 2.30 12.30
N GLY A 155 -1.81 1.86 11.20
CA GLY A 155 -0.79 0.82 11.24
C GLY A 155 -1.34 -0.59 11.44
N ALA A 156 -2.64 -0.79 11.19
CA ALA A 156 -3.25 -2.12 11.14
C ALA A 156 -2.76 -2.88 9.92
N ALA A 157 -2.35 -4.13 10.12
CA ALA A 157 -1.90 -4.96 9.02
C ALA A 157 -3.01 -5.24 8.00
N GLY A 158 -2.66 -5.44 6.74
CA GLY A 158 -3.61 -5.91 5.74
C GLY A 158 -3.03 -6.25 4.38
N LYS A 159 -3.94 -6.66 3.48
CA LYS A 159 -3.61 -7.12 2.14
C LYS A 159 -4.17 -6.18 1.09
N LEU A 160 -3.30 -5.51 0.35
CA LEU A 160 -3.69 -4.68 -0.79
C LEU A 160 -3.36 -5.43 -2.09
N THR A 161 -4.29 -5.41 -3.06
CA THR A 161 -4.08 -6.11 -4.33
C THR A 161 -3.98 -5.13 -5.48
N PHE A 162 -2.86 -5.18 -6.22
CA PHE A 162 -2.79 -4.63 -7.57
C PHE A 162 -2.97 -5.76 -8.58
N ASN A 163 -3.92 -5.57 -9.48
CA ASN A 163 -4.28 -6.52 -10.51
C ASN A 163 -4.34 -5.75 -11.83
N SER A 164 -4.04 -6.39 -12.95
CA SER A 164 -4.35 -5.81 -14.25
C SER A 164 -4.60 -6.92 -15.25
N SER A 165 -5.67 -6.82 -16.03
CA SER A 165 -5.91 -7.72 -17.16
C SER A 165 -5.05 -7.38 -18.38
N VAL A 166 -4.47 -6.18 -18.40
CA VAL A 166 -3.60 -5.68 -19.47
C VAL A 166 -2.16 -5.57 -18.95
N ALA A 167 -1.18 -5.82 -19.82
CA ALA A 167 0.22 -5.62 -19.49
C ALA A 167 0.50 -4.18 -19.05
N GLY A 168 1.22 -4.03 -17.95
CA GLY A 168 1.59 -2.76 -17.33
C GLY A 168 2.45 -3.04 -16.10
N THR A 169 2.76 -2.01 -15.32
CA THR A 169 3.65 -2.15 -14.15
C THR A 169 3.04 -1.54 -12.88
N ALA A 170 3.34 -2.16 -11.74
CA ALA A 170 3.44 -1.48 -10.46
C ALA A 170 4.88 -0.98 -10.32
N ASP A 171 5.09 0.33 -10.49
CA ASP A 171 6.42 0.93 -10.61
C ASP A 171 6.75 1.80 -9.40
N PHE A 172 7.68 1.34 -8.57
CA PHE A 172 8.22 2.06 -7.41
C PHE A 172 9.55 2.75 -7.70
N SER A 173 10.12 2.59 -8.90
CA SER A 173 11.51 2.98 -9.18
C SER A 173 11.76 4.50 -9.08
N ASN A 174 10.70 5.30 -9.19
CA ASN A 174 10.71 6.77 -9.09
C ASN A 174 10.42 7.28 -7.67
N GLY A 175 11.03 6.67 -6.65
CA GLY A 175 10.92 7.11 -5.25
C GLY A 175 9.75 6.50 -4.48
N GLY A 176 9.10 5.48 -5.05
CA GLY A 176 8.01 4.79 -4.39
C GLY A 176 8.45 4.09 -3.10
N ASN A 177 7.61 4.16 -2.08
CA ASN A 177 7.81 3.50 -0.79
C ASN A 177 6.71 2.46 -0.56
N LEU A 178 7.10 1.24 -0.18
CA LEU A 178 6.19 0.30 0.45
C LEU A 178 6.32 0.46 1.97
N LEU A 179 5.28 0.92 2.64
CA LEU A 179 5.20 0.88 4.11
C LEU A 179 4.70 -0.51 4.49
N TRP A 180 5.57 -1.30 5.11
CA TRP A 180 5.24 -2.63 5.61
C TRP A 180 5.12 -2.61 7.13
N SER A 181 3.96 -3.04 7.60
CA SER A 181 3.60 -3.10 9.02
C SER A 181 3.52 -4.54 9.50
N ILE A 182 3.97 -4.75 10.74
CA ILE A 182 3.67 -5.95 11.51
C ILE A 182 2.98 -5.53 12.82
N THR A 183 1.94 -6.26 13.20
CA THR A 183 1.06 -5.98 14.34
C THR A 183 1.09 -7.08 15.40
N THR A 184 1.43 -8.30 14.99
CA THR A 184 1.70 -9.46 15.86
C THR A 184 3.01 -10.11 15.41
N LEU A 185 3.91 -10.42 16.34
CA LEU A 185 5.18 -11.10 16.02
C LEU A 185 4.94 -12.54 15.57
N THR A 186 4.90 -12.74 14.26
CA THR A 186 4.75 -14.03 13.59
C THR A 186 5.40 -13.98 12.20
N ASP A 187 5.94 -15.10 11.73
CA ASP A 187 6.46 -15.30 10.38
C ASP A 187 5.65 -16.37 9.61
N LEU A 188 4.48 -16.74 10.13
CA LEU A 188 3.60 -17.71 9.49
C LEU A 188 2.99 -17.14 8.21
N ALA A 189 3.13 -17.85 7.10
CA ALA A 189 2.57 -17.42 5.81
C ALA A 189 1.05 -17.20 5.82
N SER A 190 0.31 -17.91 6.69
CA SER A 190 -1.13 -17.75 6.85
C SER A 190 -1.54 -16.43 7.53
N ALA A 191 -0.58 -15.72 8.13
CA ALA A 191 -0.79 -14.47 8.83
C ALA A 191 -0.57 -13.23 7.92
N ALA A 192 -0.20 -13.46 6.65
CA ALA A 192 -0.09 -12.43 5.63
C ALA A 192 -1.43 -11.73 5.42
N GLY A 193 -1.42 -10.40 5.51
CA GLY A 193 -2.61 -9.59 5.38
C GLY A 193 -3.51 -9.55 6.62
N THR A 194 -3.09 -10.15 7.74
CA THR A 194 -3.85 -10.08 9.01
C THR A 194 -2.97 -9.63 10.17
N ASP A 195 -1.78 -10.21 10.33
CA ASP A 195 -0.82 -9.83 11.37
C ASP A 195 0.34 -9.00 10.80
N TYR A 196 0.64 -9.13 9.52
CA TYR A 196 1.59 -8.30 8.80
C TYR A 196 1.10 -7.98 7.39
N ASP A 197 1.65 -6.92 6.80
CA ASP A 197 1.23 -6.43 5.49
C ASP A 197 1.64 -7.35 4.33
N GLU A 198 0.76 -7.49 3.35
CA GLU A 198 1.07 -8.11 2.05
C GLU A 198 0.58 -7.22 0.91
N LEU A 199 1.48 -6.93 -0.05
CA LEU A 199 1.09 -6.41 -1.35
C LEU A 199 0.99 -7.57 -2.35
N THR A 200 -0.20 -7.81 -2.90
CA THR A 200 -0.39 -8.82 -3.96
C THR A 200 -0.31 -8.19 -5.35
N LEU A 201 0.44 -8.81 -6.25
CA LEU A 201 0.49 -8.49 -7.68
C LEU A 201 -0.13 -9.63 -8.49
N ALA A 202 -1.21 -9.33 -9.21
CA ALA A 202 -1.99 -10.30 -9.96
C ALA A 202 -2.15 -9.91 -11.44
N GLY A 203 -2.63 -10.87 -12.24
CA GLY A 203 -2.90 -10.67 -13.67
C GLY A 203 -1.63 -10.44 -14.51
N ALA A 204 -1.73 -9.65 -15.56
CA ALA A 204 -0.63 -9.30 -16.45
C ALA A 204 0.27 -8.17 -15.92
N LEU A 205 0.10 -7.78 -14.65
CA LEU A 205 0.83 -6.68 -14.04
C LEU A 205 2.26 -7.12 -13.65
N GLY A 206 3.26 -6.40 -14.13
CA GLY A 206 4.65 -6.57 -13.73
C GLY A 206 5.02 -5.73 -12.50
N LEU A 207 6.17 -6.01 -11.90
CA LEU A 207 6.76 -5.20 -10.83
C LEU A 207 8.04 -4.51 -11.32
N THR A 208 8.19 -3.24 -10.99
CA THR A 208 9.45 -2.52 -11.17
C THR A 208 9.91 -1.92 -9.84
N LEU A 209 10.95 -2.51 -9.27
CA LEU A 209 11.72 -1.97 -8.16
C LEU A 209 13.10 -1.49 -8.66
N GLY A 210 14.00 -1.12 -7.74
CA GLY A 210 15.28 -0.49 -8.05
C GLY A 210 15.18 1.04 -8.05
N GLY A 211 16.08 1.73 -8.76
CA GLY A 211 16.12 3.19 -8.76
C GLY A 211 16.23 3.75 -7.34
N THR A 212 15.26 4.58 -6.94
CA THR A 212 15.14 5.13 -5.58
C THR A 212 14.00 4.50 -4.77
N SER A 213 13.51 3.32 -5.15
CA SER A 213 12.49 2.59 -4.40
C SER A 213 12.93 2.28 -2.97
N SER A 214 11.98 2.34 -2.03
CA SER A 214 12.22 2.09 -0.61
C SER A 214 11.18 1.17 0.02
N LEU A 215 11.61 0.46 1.06
CA LEU A 215 10.75 -0.29 1.98
C LEU A 215 10.87 0.33 3.36
N THR A 216 9.78 0.78 3.95
CA THR A 216 9.77 1.30 5.32
C THR A 216 9.18 0.26 6.27
N LEU A 217 9.93 -0.11 7.31
CA LEU A 217 9.47 -1.05 8.32
C LEU A 217 8.75 -0.32 9.45
N SER A 218 7.56 -0.82 9.80
CA SER A 218 6.69 -0.30 10.85
C SER A 218 6.29 -1.41 11.81
N PHE A 219 6.57 -1.18 13.10
CA PHE A 219 6.24 -2.11 14.19
C PHE A 219 5.11 -1.48 15.00
N ASN A 220 3.91 -2.03 14.89
CA ASN A 220 2.69 -1.46 15.45
C ASN A 220 1.96 -2.47 16.34
N GLY A 221 0.89 -2.00 17.01
CA GLY A 221 0.05 -2.87 17.84
C GLY A 221 0.84 -3.53 18.95
N GLY A 222 0.87 -4.87 18.96
CA GLY A 222 1.64 -5.66 19.92
C GLY A 222 3.02 -6.09 19.42
N ALA A 223 3.39 -5.79 18.18
CA ALA A 223 4.66 -6.18 17.61
C ALA A 223 5.76 -5.19 18.03
N ALA A 224 6.58 -5.60 19.00
CA ALA A 224 7.74 -4.81 19.42
C ALA A 224 8.91 -4.98 18.44
N ASP A 225 9.69 -3.91 18.23
CA ASP A 225 10.85 -3.92 17.34
C ASP A 225 11.99 -4.83 17.85
N PRO A 226 13.01 -5.13 17.04
CA PRO A 226 14.10 -6.03 17.45
C PRO A 226 14.99 -5.56 18.62
N ASN A 227 14.90 -4.30 19.05
CA ASN A 227 15.60 -3.82 20.25
C ASN A 227 14.79 -4.08 21.53
N SER A 228 13.56 -4.58 21.43
CA SER A 228 12.68 -4.87 22.57
C SER A 228 13.21 -5.96 23.51
N GLY A 229 14.13 -6.81 23.03
CA GLY A 229 14.57 -8.01 23.74
C GLY A 229 13.61 -9.20 23.64
N ASP A 230 12.58 -9.11 22.79
CA ASP A 230 11.68 -10.24 22.53
C ASP A 230 12.44 -11.42 21.90
N SER A 231 12.22 -12.62 22.43
CA SER A 231 12.82 -13.87 21.95
C SER A 231 12.49 -14.20 20.49
N PHE A 232 11.42 -13.62 19.93
CA PHE A 232 11.11 -13.73 18.51
C PHE A 232 12.29 -13.31 17.63
N TRP A 233 13.06 -12.32 18.07
CA TRP A 233 14.18 -11.73 17.33
C TRP A 233 15.53 -12.46 17.52
N THR A 234 15.57 -13.61 18.20
CA THR A 234 16.82 -14.40 18.32
C THR A 234 17.02 -15.40 17.18
N ALA A 235 16.04 -15.56 16.30
CA ALA A 235 16.08 -16.45 15.15
C ALA A 235 15.90 -15.68 13.83
N GLY A 236 16.40 -16.26 12.74
CA GLY A 236 16.14 -15.74 11.40
C GLY A 236 14.65 -15.79 11.06
N ARG A 237 14.13 -14.72 10.46
CA ARG A 237 12.71 -14.59 10.07
C ARG A 237 12.57 -14.22 8.61
N SER A 238 11.46 -14.61 7.99
CA SER A 238 11.17 -14.27 6.61
C SER A 238 9.68 -14.00 6.41
N TRP A 239 9.35 -12.92 5.72
CA TRP A 239 7.99 -12.54 5.36
C TRP A 239 7.90 -12.32 3.85
N LYS A 240 6.90 -12.93 3.21
CA LYS A 240 6.55 -12.56 1.84
C LYS A 240 5.80 -11.23 1.87
N ILE A 241 6.48 -10.15 1.47
CA ILE A 241 5.94 -8.78 1.51
C ILE A 241 5.32 -8.36 0.18
N VAL A 242 5.82 -8.91 -0.92
CA VAL A 242 5.19 -8.81 -2.25
C VAL A 242 4.92 -10.22 -2.77
N ASN A 243 3.65 -10.52 -2.99
CA ASN A 243 3.17 -11.81 -3.46
C ASN A 243 2.75 -11.72 -4.92
N SER A 244 3.60 -12.25 -5.80
CA SER A 244 3.38 -12.21 -7.25
C SER A 244 2.67 -13.48 -7.69
N THR A 245 1.39 -13.37 -8.05
CA THR A 245 0.53 -14.49 -8.46
C THR A 245 0.15 -14.43 -9.95
N GLY A 246 0.46 -13.32 -10.61
CA GLY A 246 0.12 -13.05 -12.00
C GLY A 246 1.18 -13.51 -13.02
N THR A 247 0.84 -13.40 -14.30
CA THR A 247 1.75 -13.68 -15.43
C THR A 247 2.72 -12.53 -15.71
N GLY A 248 2.40 -11.31 -15.29
CA GLY A 248 3.33 -10.16 -15.41
C GLY A 248 4.54 -10.32 -14.49
N SER A 249 4.27 -10.54 -13.19
CA SER A 249 5.24 -10.86 -12.13
C SER A 249 6.47 -9.92 -12.05
N ASN A 250 7.38 -10.19 -11.13
CA ASN A 250 8.70 -9.54 -11.06
C ASN A 250 9.73 -10.37 -11.82
N THR A 251 9.57 -10.49 -13.14
CA THR A 251 10.41 -11.36 -13.99
C THR A 251 11.89 -10.99 -14.00
N GLY A 252 12.22 -9.73 -13.71
CA GLY A 252 13.60 -9.26 -13.55
C GLY A 252 14.21 -9.50 -12.16
N ALA A 253 13.46 -10.14 -11.24
CA ALA A 253 13.84 -10.30 -9.82
C ALA A 253 14.34 -8.98 -9.20
N THR A 254 13.70 -7.86 -9.56
CA THR A 254 14.05 -6.54 -9.03
C THR A 254 13.75 -6.46 -7.53
N ASN A 255 14.49 -5.62 -6.81
CA ASN A 255 14.38 -5.51 -5.35
C ASN A 255 14.40 -4.04 -4.91
N PHE A 256 13.93 -3.77 -3.69
CA PHE A 256 13.98 -2.42 -3.11
C PHE A 256 15.43 -1.94 -3.00
N SER A 257 15.67 -0.69 -3.41
CA SER A 257 17.02 -0.10 -3.34
C SER A 257 17.45 0.22 -1.91
N GLN A 258 16.49 0.50 -1.03
CA GLN A 258 16.72 0.90 0.35
C GLN A 258 15.66 0.33 1.28
N ILE A 259 16.06 0.07 2.52
CA ILE A 259 15.15 -0.28 3.61
C ILE A 259 15.33 0.74 4.73
N THR A 260 14.27 1.47 5.04
CA THR A 260 14.20 2.40 6.17
C THR A 260 13.89 1.62 7.43
N ASN A 261 14.59 1.94 8.53
CA ASN A 261 14.52 1.22 9.81
C ASN A 261 14.98 -0.25 9.71
N ALA A 262 16.04 -0.52 8.95
CA ALA A 262 16.54 -1.88 8.71
C ALA A 262 17.51 -2.43 9.77
N ASN A 263 18.14 -1.56 10.57
CA ASN A 263 19.25 -1.94 11.44
C ASN A 263 18.88 -1.77 12.91
N TYR A 264 19.06 -2.83 13.68
CA TYR A 264 18.80 -2.90 15.11
C TYR A 264 20.00 -3.55 15.82
N SER A 265 20.11 -3.40 17.14
CA SER A 265 21.18 -4.07 17.89
C SER A 265 21.03 -5.59 17.86
N GLY A 266 19.79 -6.09 17.74
CA GLY A 266 19.47 -7.51 17.68
C GLY A 266 19.62 -8.14 16.30
N GLY A 267 19.78 -7.36 15.22
CA GLY A 267 19.82 -7.91 13.86
C GLY A 267 19.57 -6.89 12.77
N THR A 268 19.62 -7.35 11.53
CA THR A 268 19.44 -6.51 10.33
C THR A 268 18.40 -7.12 9.40
N PHE A 269 17.60 -6.25 8.77
CA PHE A 269 16.67 -6.60 7.72
C PHE A 269 17.30 -6.45 6.34
N THR A 270 16.96 -7.39 5.46
CA THR A 270 17.33 -7.41 4.04
C THR A 270 16.14 -7.86 3.23
N THR A 271 16.12 -7.58 1.93
CA THR A 271 15.11 -8.10 1.02
C THR A 271 15.72 -9.03 0.00
N LEU A 272 14.95 -9.99 -0.48
CA LEU A 272 15.33 -10.91 -1.56
C LEU A 272 14.14 -11.14 -2.49
N ALA A 273 14.36 -10.99 -3.80
CA ALA A 273 13.39 -11.41 -4.81
C ALA A 273 13.68 -12.86 -5.21
N ASP A 274 12.64 -13.70 -5.26
CA ASP A 274 12.76 -15.09 -5.72
C ASP A 274 12.56 -15.22 -7.24
N ALA A 275 12.80 -16.42 -7.77
CA ALA A 275 12.63 -16.70 -9.20
C ALA A 275 11.16 -16.68 -9.67
N SER A 276 10.21 -16.76 -8.75
CA SER A 276 8.78 -16.63 -9.03
C SER A 276 8.31 -15.17 -9.04
N GLY A 277 9.20 -14.23 -8.69
CA GLY A 277 8.95 -12.81 -8.63
C GLY A 277 8.32 -12.32 -7.33
N ASN A 278 8.27 -13.15 -6.28
CA ASN A 278 7.92 -12.68 -4.95
C ASN A 278 9.08 -11.87 -4.36
N VAL A 279 8.78 -10.95 -3.44
CA VAL A 279 9.79 -10.27 -2.63
C VAL A 279 9.60 -10.64 -1.17
N PHE A 280 10.68 -11.10 -0.56
CA PHE A 280 10.74 -11.45 0.85
C PHE A 280 11.52 -10.41 1.63
N LEU A 281 11.04 -10.07 2.83
CA LEU A 281 11.78 -9.39 3.87
C LEU A 281 12.39 -10.45 4.79
N ASN A 282 13.69 -10.40 5.02
CA ASN A 282 14.43 -11.34 5.85
C ASN A 282 15.11 -10.61 7.00
N PHE A 283 14.92 -11.11 8.22
CA PHE A 283 15.65 -10.68 9.40
C PHE A 283 16.76 -11.68 9.71
N THR A 284 17.98 -11.16 9.91
CA THR A 284 19.14 -11.94 10.35
C THR A 284 19.53 -11.48 11.75
N PRO A 285 19.40 -12.34 12.79
CA PRO A 285 19.79 -11.97 14.14
C PRO A 285 21.31 -11.82 14.23
N VAL A 286 21.77 -10.89 15.08
CA VAL A 286 23.16 -10.88 15.54
C VAL A 286 23.37 -12.11 16.44
N PRO A 287 24.39 -12.95 16.21
CA PRO A 287 24.63 -14.13 17.04
C PRO A 287 24.81 -13.76 18.51
N GLU A 288 24.12 -14.47 19.41
CA GLU A 288 24.28 -14.22 20.84
C GLU A 288 25.74 -14.47 21.29
N PRO A 289 26.33 -13.58 22.11
CA PRO A 289 27.70 -13.73 22.59
C PRO A 289 27.96 -15.08 23.29
N GLY A 290 26.94 -15.66 23.94
CA GLY A 290 27.03 -16.93 24.66
C GLY A 290 27.37 -18.11 23.76
N THR A 291 26.82 -18.17 22.55
CA THR A 291 27.05 -19.27 21.59
C THR A 291 28.48 -19.23 21.03
N ALA A 292 28.98 -18.04 20.75
CA ALA A 292 30.38 -17.84 20.34
C ALA A 292 31.36 -18.16 21.48
N ALA A 293 31.04 -17.76 22.72
CA ALA A 293 31.85 -18.04 23.90
C ALA A 293 31.88 -19.53 24.27
N LEU A 294 30.74 -20.23 24.22
CA LEU A 294 30.69 -21.68 24.46
C LEU A 294 31.45 -22.47 23.40
N LEU A 295 31.35 -22.07 22.13
CA LEU A 295 32.11 -22.70 21.04
C LEU A 295 33.62 -22.47 21.21
N ALA A 296 34.03 -21.25 21.58
CA ALA A 296 35.42 -20.93 21.88
C ALA A 296 35.95 -21.72 23.10
N MET A 297 35.14 -21.90 24.15
CA MET A 297 35.50 -22.74 25.30
C MET A 297 35.59 -24.22 24.93
N ALA A 298 34.65 -24.75 24.14
CA ALA A 298 34.68 -26.13 23.66
C ALA A 298 35.89 -26.43 22.76
N LEU A 299 36.27 -25.47 21.90
CA LEU A 299 37.49 -25.55 21.09
C LEU A 299 38.76 -25.44 21.95
N GLY A 300 38.77 -24.57 22.96
CA GLY A 300 39.87 -24.48 23.93
C GLY A 300 40.06 -25.77 24.74
N LEU A 301 38.98 -26.38 25.22
CA LEU A 301 38.99 -27.64 25.97
C LEU A 301 39.42 -28.85 25.11
N SER A 302 39.00 -28.90 23.84
CA SER A 302 39.42 -29.96 22.90
C SER A 302 40.87 -29.81 22.44
N ALA A 303 41.38 -28.58 22.25
CA ALA A 303 42.79 -28.32 22.00
C ALA A 303 43.67 -28.68 23.21
N ARG A 304 43.19 -28.46 24.44
CA ARG A 304 43.92 -28.81 25.67
C ARG A 304 44.03 -30.33 25.88
N ARG A 305 43.00 -31.10 25.53
CA ARG A 305 43.02 -32.58 25.58
C ARG A 305 44.00 -33.22 24.59
N ARG A 306 44.30 -32.59 23.45
CA ARG A 306 45.28 -33.11 22.47
C ARG A 306 46.75 -32.84 22.83
N ARG A 307 47.03 -31.96 23.80
CA ARG A 307 48.40 -31.68 24.29
C ARG A 307 48.84 -32.56 25.45
N THR A 308 47.93 -33.35 26.02
CA THR A 308 48.18 -34.22 27.18
C THR A 308 48.08 -35.71 26.85
N ALA A 309 48.22 -36.09 25.58
CA ALA A 309 48.29 -37.47 25.11
C ALA A 309 49.64 -37.70 24.41
#